data_AF-A0A7S1PX36-F1
#
_entry.id   AF-A0A7S1PX36-F1
#
_cell.length_a   1.000
_cell.length_b   1.000
_cell.length_c   1.000
_cell.angle_alpha   90.00
_cell.angle_beta   90.00
_cell.angle_gamma   90.00
#
_symmetry.space_group_name_H-M   'P 1'
#
loop_
_entity.id
_entity.type
_entity.pdbx_description
1 polymer ?
#
loop_
_entity_poly.entity_id
_entity_poly.type
_entity_poly.pdbx_seq_one_letter_code
_entity_poly.pdbx_strand_id
1 'polypeptide(L)'
;EIAFFFRWLGMYIRMLGIVAGVGICAGIRNLPDLQFTVQGKDVVKIIFGFVVMMWEGYLNKANKAMSARAVQAWGTENFEQNEPALASYNRDLEGTQGLRVRKAICALAVVAYLTCFMCLIGFVNWKFYSATLHGEMHFSGWQPYVQSILIKVLSFIWRKIAYYLVLLQNHRTQTRFNNSLIFNLSMVKLFVALWPFFYMAILKSYTERTCDDSLSDAAHKIYAHIGWPSGIEEGDIGTPAGSHEYIPVSE
;
A
#
# COMPACT_ATOMS: atom_id res chain seq x y z
N GLU A 1 12.87 -7.94 -24.50
CA GLU A 1 12.11 -7.42 -23.34
C GLU A 1 10.75 -8.09 -23.14
N ILE A 2 9.84 -8.06 -24.13
CA ILE A 2 8.48 -8.63 -24.01
C ILE A 2 8.48 -10.11 -23.58
N ALA A 3 9.38 -10.93 -24.14
CA ALA A 3 9.50 -12.34 -23.76
C ALA A 3 9.91 -12.54 -22.28
N PHE A 4 10.77 -11.67 -21.73
CA PHE A 4 11.12 -11.69 -20.30
C PHE A 4 9.89 -11.40 -19.43
N PHE A 5 9.06 -10.43 -19.83
CA PHE A 5 7.84 -10.11 -19.10
C PHE A 5 6.88 -11.31 -19.01
N PHE A 6 6.56 -11.96 -20.12
CA PHE A 6 5.64 -13.11 -20.10
C PHE A 6 6.22 -14.32 -19.36
N ARG A 7 7.53 -14.55 -19.45
CA ARG A 7 8.21 -15.60 -18.68
C ARG A 7 8.15 -15.32 -17.18
N TRP A 8 8.44 -14.09 -16.76
CA TRP A 8 8.33 -13.65 -15.38
C TRP A 8 6.88 -13.77 -14.88
N LEU A 9 5.91 -13.29 -15.66
CA LEU A 9 4.49 -13.33 -15.31
C LEU A 9 3.98 -14.77 -15.17
N GLY A 10 4.34 -15.66 -16.10
CA GLY A 10 3.94 -17.07 -16.04
C GLY A 10 4.50 -17.79 -14.81
N MET A 11 5.77 -17.52 -14.45
CA MET A 11 6.36 -18.00 -13.20
C MET A 11 5.62 -17.44 -11.98
N TYR A 12 5.38 -16.13 -11.97
CA TYR A 12 4.71 -15.44 -10.87
C TYR A 12 3.31 -15.99 -10.61
N ILE A 13 2.49 -16.17 -11.65
CA ILE A 13 1.14 -16.76 -11.55
C ILE A 13 1.19 -18.17 -10.97
N ARG A 14 2.11 -19.02 -11.42
CA ARG A 14 2.26 -20.38 -10.88
C ARG A 14 2.64 -20.38 -9.40
N MET A 15 3.56 -19.49 -9.01
CA MET A 15 3.99 -19.35 -7.62
C MET A 15 2.90 -18.74 -6.72
N LEU A 16 2.07 -17.84 -7.27
CA LEU A 16 0.89 -17.31 -6.57
C LEU A 16 -0.13 -18.42 -6.26
N GLY A 17 -0.24 -19.45 -7.10
CA GLY A 17 -1.10 -20.60 -6.83
C GLY A 17 -0.78 -21.29 -5.50
N ILE A 18 0.50 -21.34 -5.13
CA ILE A 18 0.94 -21.92 -3.84
C ILE A 18 0.44 -21.06 -2.68
N VAL A 19 0.65 -19.73 -2.74
CA VAL A 19 0.19 -18.81 -1.70
C VAL A 19 -1.33 -18.78 -1.61
N ALA A 20 -2.03 -18.86 -2.74
CA ALA A 20 -3.48 -18.94 -2.78
C ALA A 20 -3.98 -20.20 -2.06
N GLY A 21 -3.37 -21.37 -2.31
CA GLY A 21 -3.69 -22.61 -1.60
C GLY A 21 -3.51 -22.47 -0.09
N VAL A 22 -2.35 -21.98 0.36
CA VAL A 22 -2.09 -21.75 1.80
C VAL A 22 -3.06 -20.71 2.38
N GLY A 23 -3.37 -19.65 1.63
CA GLY A 23 -4.30 -18.61 2.03
C GLY A 23 -5.73 -19.12 2.20
N ILE A 24 -6.20 -20.01 1.32
CA ILE A 24 -7.49 -20.69 1.46
C ILE A 24 -7.49 -21.54 2.73
N CYS A 25 -6.44 -22.34 2.97
CA CYS A 25 -6.32 -23.13 4.20
C CYS A 25 -6.33 -22.25 5.45
N ALA A 26 -5.63 -21.12 5.43
CA ALA A 26 -5.65 -20.14 6.53
C ALA A 26 -7.00 -19.41 6.65
N GLY A 27 -7.78 -19.32 5.57
CA GLY A 27 -9.11 -18.70 5.54
C GLY A 27 -10.22 -19.59 6.14
N ILE A 28 -10.08 -20.92 6.06
CA ILE A 28 -11.03 -21.90 6.62
C ILE A 28 -11.28 -21.67 8.12
N ARG A 29 -10.31 -21.10 8.86
CA ARG A 29 -10.48 -20.76 10.28
C ARG A 29 -11.54 -19.69 10.58
N ASN A 30 -12.00 -18.97 9.55
CA ASN A 30 -13.04 -17.96 9.66
C ASN A 30 -14.44 -18.55 9.41
N LEU A 31 -14.57 -19.84 9.08
CA LEU A 31 -15.88 -20.49 8.98
C LEU A 31 -16.54 -20.54 10.36
N PRO A 32 -17.84 -20.18 10.46
CA PRO A 32 -18.54 -20.11 11.74
C PRO A 32 -18.63 -21.47 12.45
N ASP A 33 -18.67 -22.57 11.68
CA ASP A 33 -18.80 -23.93 12.21
C ASP A 33 -17.54 -24.43 12.93
N LEU A 34 -16.38 -23.86 12.62
CA LEU A 34 -15.12 -24.20 13.26
C LEU A 34 -14.89 -23.22 14.41
N GLN A 35 -15.33 -23.60 15.61
CA GLN A 35 -15.18 -22.81 16.85
C GLN A 35 -13.72 -22.73 17.31
N PHE A 36 -12.86 -22.07 16.52
CA PHE A 36 -11.49 -21.76 16.92
C PHE A 36 -11.48 -20.68 18.01
N THR A 37 -10.67 -20.90 19.04
CA THR A 37 -10.36 -19.86 20.04
C THR A 37 -9.72 -18.65 19.37
N VAL A 38 -9.91 -17.46 19.94
CA VAL A 38 -9.35 -16.20 19.43
C VAL A 38 -7.83 -16.29 19.29
N GLN A 39 -7.16 -16.89 20.29
CA GLN A 39 -5.71 -17.14 20.25
C GLN A 39 -5.31 -18.03 19.07
N GLY A 40 -6.05 -19.10 18.80
CA GLY A 40 -5.80 -19.97 17.65
C GLY A 40 -5.89 -19.23 16.33
N LYS A 41 -6.87 -18.32 16.19
CA LYS A 41 -6.99 -17.48 14.99
C LYS A 41 -5.76 -16.57 14.81
N ASP A 42 -5.23 -15.98 15.87
CA ASP A 42 -4.08 -15.08 15.75
C ASP A 42 -2.78 -15.82 15.47
N VAL A 43 -2.56 -16.99 16.07
CA VAL A 43 -1.42 -17.85 15.75
C VAL A 43 -1.40 -18.22 14.26
N VAL A 44 -2.54 -18.59 13.69
CA VAL A 44 -2.63 -18.91 12.25
C VAL A 44 -2.32 -17.69 11.37
N LYS A 45 -2.71 -16.46 11.76
CA LYS A 45 -2.33 -15.23 11.03
C LYS A 45 -0.83 -15.05 11.01
N ILE A 46 -0.18 -15.22 12.16
CA ILE A 46 1.27 -15.05 12.31
C ILE A 46 2.01 -16.08 11.45
N ILE A 47 1.62 -17.36 11.54
CA ILE A 47 2.20 -18.43 10.72
C ILE A 47 2.03 -18.13 9.24
N PHE A 48 0.83 -17.71 8.81
CA PHE A 48 0.59 -17.33 7.42
C PHE A 48 1.51 -16.18 6.97
N GLY A 49 1.68 -15.15 7.80
CA GLY A 49 2.63 -14.06 7.55
C GLY A 49 4.06 -14.56 7.34
N PHE A 50 4.54 -15.48 8.17
CA PHE A 50 5.86 -16.11 8.00
C PHE A 50 5.97 -16.89 6.68
N VAL A 51 4.96 -17.66 6.31
CA VAL A 51 4.94 -18.41 5.05
C VAL A 51 5.01 -17.46 3.85
N VAL A 52 4.27 -16.35 3.86
CA VAL A 52 4.30 -15.34 2.79
C VAL A 52 5.68 -14.68 2.69
N MET A 53 6.31 -14.33 3.81
CA MET A 53 7.68 -13.77 3.81
C MET A 53 8.71 -14.76 3.25
N MET A 54 8.64 -16.05 3.64
CA MET A 54 9.51 -17.08 3.09
C MET A 54 9.29 -17.29 1.60
N TRP A 55 8.02 -17.32 1.17
CA TRP A 55 7.66 -17.44 -0.24
C TRP A 55 8.20 -16.29 -1.08
N GLU A 56 8.13 -15.04 -0.59
CA GLU A 56 8.69 -13.88 -1.28
C GLU A 56 10.21 -14.02 -1.50
N GLY A 57 10.94 -14.41 -0.45
CA GLY A 57 12.38 -14.65 -0.53
C GLY A 57 12.73 -15.75 -1.54
N TYR A 58 11.96 -16.84 -1.55
CA TYR A 58 12.11 -17.92 -2.52
C TYR A 58 11.82 -17.46 -3.95
N LEU A 59 10.70 -16.76 -4.18
CA LEU A 59 10.30 -16.23 -5.48
C LEU A 59 11.38 -15.33 -6.07
N ASN A 60 11.93 -14.41 -5.27
CA ASN A 60 12.99 -13.50 -5.70
C ASN A 60 14.27 -14.25 -6.12
N LYS A 61 14.68 -15.27 -5.34
CA LYS A 61 15.84 -16.11 -5.68
C LYS A 61 15.60 -16.94 -6.94
N ALA A 62 14.43 -17.57 -7.04
CA ALA A 62 14.04 -18.37 -8.20
C ALA A 62 13.98 -17.53 -9.48
N ASN A 63 13.41 -16.32 -9.40
CA ASN A 63 13.36 -15.39 -10.52
C ASN A 63 14.75 -14.97 -10.99
N LYS A 64 15.66 -14.61 -10.08
CA LYS A 64 17.06 -14.28 -10.43
C LYS A 64 17.75 -15.43 -11.17
N ALA A 65 17.62 -16.65 -10.66
CA ALA A 65 18.22 -17.83 -11.30
C ALA A 65 17.62 -18.12 -12.69
N MET A 66 16.30 -18.01 -12.83
CA MET A 66 15.63 -18.23 -14.13
C MET A 66 15.92 -17.14 -15.15
N SER A 67 16.02 -15.90 -14.72
CA SER A 67 16.40 -14.76 -15.59
C SER A 67 17.84 -14.90 -16.06
N ALA A 68 18.78 -15.28 -15.20
CA ALA A 68 20.17 -15.52 -15.58
C ALA A 68 20.29 -16.61 -16.67
N ARG A 69 19.58 -17.74 -16.49
CA ARG A 69 19.56 -18.81 -17.50
C ARG A 69 18.94 -18.36 -18.82
N ALA A 70 17.90 -17.53 -18.78
CA ALA A 70 17.27 -17.00 -19.99
C ALA A 70 18.19 -16.02 -20.73
N VAL A 71 18.88 -15.13 -20.01
CA VAL A 71 19.89 -14.23 -20.59
C VAL A 71 21.00 -15.03 -21.29
N GLN A 72 21.51 -16.08 -20.63
CA GLN A 72 22.53 -16.96 -21.21
C GLN A 72 22.01 -17.72 -22.44
N ALA A 73 20.82 -18.32 -22.35
CA ALA A 73 20.23 -19.09 -23.43
C ALA A 73 19.88 -18.23 -24.66
N TRP A 74 19.54 -16.96 -24.47
CA TRP A 74 19.22 -16.03 -25.54
C TRP A 74 20.42 -15.22 -26.03
N GLY A 75 21.59 -15.37 -25.40
CA GLY A 75 22.80 -14.63 -25.77
C GLY A 75 22.65 -13.12 -25.61
N THR A 76 21.76 -12.65 -24.71
CA THR A 76 21.50 -11.21 -24.49
C THR A 76 22.38 -10.61 -23.40
N GLU A 77 23.49 -11.27 -23.07
CA GLU A 77 24.44 -10.76 -22.08
C GLU A 77 25.13 -9.51 -22.62
N ASN A 78 25.36 -8.51 -21.76
CA ASN A 78 26.05 -7.26 -22.08
C ASN A 78 25.38 -6.35 -23.13
N PHE A 79 24.12 -6.58 -23.50
CA PHE A 79 23.42 -5.71 -24.46
C PHE A 79 23.37 -4.24 -24.02
N GLU A 80 23.26 -3.99 -22.71
CA GLU A 80 23.24 -2.63 -22.14
C GLU A 80 24.56 -1.86 -22.31
N GLN A 81 25.70 -2.56 -22.45
CA GLN A 81 27.01 -1.90 -22.58
C GLN A 81 27.22 -1.32 -23.98
N ASN A 82 26.58 -1.92 -24.99
CA ASN A 82 26.72 -1.55 -26.40
C ASN A 82 25.66 -0.53 -26.86
N GLU A 83 24.86 0.00 -25.94
CA GLU A 83 23.78 0.93 -26.25
C GLU A 83 24.34 2.31 -26.65
N PRO A 84 23.90 2.90 -27.77
CA PRO A 84 24.36 4.22 -28.20
C PRO A 84 23.97 5.30 -27.18
N ALA A 85 24.76 6.37 -27.13
CA ALA A 85 24.44 7.52 -26.30
C ALA A 85 23.18 8.22 -26.82
N LEU A 86 22.34 8.70 -25.90
CA LEU A 86 21.15 9.49 -26.20
C LEU A 86 21.53 10.81 -26.89
N ALA A 87 20.72 11.28 -27.83
CA ALA A 87 20.94 12.58 -28.47
C ALA A 87 20.84 13.76 -27.47
N SER A 88 20.10 13.59 -26.38
CA SER A 88 19.96 14.58 -25.31
C SER A 88 21.07 14.54 -24.26
N TYR A 89 21.97 13.56 -24.34
CA TYR A 89 23.05 13.40 -23.38
C TYR A 89 24.14 14.45 -23.61
N ASN A 90 24.43 15.24 -22.58
CA ASN A 90 25.48 16.24 -22.59
C ASN A 90 26.67 15.77 -21.72
N ARG A 91 27.81 15.50 -22.35
CA ARG A 91 29.03 15.02 -21.68
C ARG A 91 29.64 16.05 -20.73
N ASP A 92 29.49 17.34 -21.01
CA ASP A 92 30.12 18.41 -20.23
C ASP A 92 29.51 18.57 -18.83
N LEU A 93 28.29 18.04 -18.63
CA LEU A 93 27.63 18.02 -17.34
C LEU A 93 28.09 16.86 -16.44
N GLU A 94 28.78 15.85 -16.99
CA GLU A 94 29.28 14.73 -16.18
C GLU A 94 30.35 15.21 -15.19
N GLY A 95 30.23 14.77 -13.94
CA GLY A 95 31.15 15.18 -12.87
C GLY A 95 30.90 16.58 -12.29
N THR A 96 30.07 17.42 -12.92
CA THR A 96 29.76 18.76 -12.42
C THR A 96 28.92 18.75 -11.12
N GLN A 97 29.11 19.76 -10.27
CA GLN A 97 28.25 19.98 -9.11
C GLN A 97 26.79 20.25 -9.50
N GLY A 98 26.57 20.91 -10.64
CA GLY A 98 25.23 21.17 -11.18
C GLY A 98 24.43 19.88 -11.39
N LEU A 99 25.06 18.82 -11.90
CA LEU A 99 24.39 17.54 -12.07
C LEU A 99 24.01 16.89 -10.72
N ARG A 100 24.85 17.04 -9.69
CA ARG A 100 24.53 16.56 -8.33
C ARG A 100 23.31 17.29 -7.76
N VAL A 101 23.26 18.62 -7.91
CA VAL A 101 22.11 19.43 -7.50
C VAL A 101 20.83 19.00 -8.24
N ARG A 102 20.89 18.76 -9.56
CA ARG A 102 19.73 18.28 -10.34
C ARG A 102 19.22 16.92 -9.83
N LYS A 103 20.11 16.00 -9.49
CA LYS A 103 19.73 14.70 -8.89
C LYS A 103 19.10 14.89 -7.51
N ALA A 104 19.63 15.79 -6.68
CA ALA A 104 19.05 16.13 -5.39
C ALA A 104 17.66 16.76 -5.53
N ILE A 105 17.46 17.69 -6.49
CA ILE A 105 16.14 18.27 -6.80
C ILE A 105 15.15 17.17 -7.19
N CYS A 106 15.56 16.19 -8.00
CA CYS A 106 14.68 15.06 -8.35
C CYS A 106 14.25 14.27 -7.12
N ALA A 107 15.17 13.96 -6.19
CA ALA A 107 14.83 13.24 -4.96
C ALA A 107 13.93 14.08 -4.04
N LEU A 108 14.23 15.37 -3.87
CA LEU A 108 13.40 16.29 -3.10
C LEU A 108 12.00 16.45 -3.69
N ALA A 109 11.87 16.48 -5.02
CA ALA A 109 10.57 16.57 -5.69
C ALA A 109 9.72 15.31 -5.46
N VAL A 110 10.33 14.12 -5.40
CA VAL A 110 9.63 12.88 -5.02
C VAL A 110 9.10 13.00 -3.59
N VAL A 111 9.95 13.35 -2.63
CA VAL A 111 9.55 13.50 -1.22
C VAL A 111 8.46 14.56 -1.06
N ALA A 112 8.63 15.73 -1.67
CA ALA A 112 7.65 16.81 -1.63
C ALA A 112 6.30 16.38 -2.22
N TYR A 113 6.30 15.63 -3.33
CA TYR A 113 5.08 15.09 -3.92
C TYR A 113 4.39 14.10 -2.98
N LEU A 114 5.13 13.16 -2.37
CA LEU A 114 4.57 12.20 -1.42
C LEU A 114 3.96 12.90 -0.19
N THR A 115 4.65 13.90 0.35
CA THR A 115 4.13 14.71 1.46
C THR A 115 2.86 15.47 1.08
N CYS A 116 2.87 16.12 -0.09
CA CYS A 116 1.69 16.82 -0.60
C CYS A 116 0.50 15.86 -0.79
N PHE A 117 0.76 14.66 -1.34
CA PHE A 117 -0.24 13.61 -1.49
C PHE A 117 -0.85 13.20 -0.13
N MET A 118 -0.02 12.94 0.89
CA MET A 118 -0.50 12.61 2.24
C MET A 118 -1.36 13.73 2.83
N CYS A 119 -0.89 14.98 2.77
CA CYS A 119 -1.63 16.13 3.28
C CYS A 119 -2.99 16.30 2.58
N LEU A 120 -3.03 16.10 1.26
CA LEU A 120 -4.25 16.25 0.48
C LEU A 120 -5.27 15.14 0.80
N ILE A 121 -4.83 13.89 0.88
CA ILE A 121 -5.69 12.76 1.29
C ILE A 121 -6.18 12.95 2.73
N GLY A 122 -5.30 13.36 3.64
CA GLY A 122 -5.65 13.66 5.02
C GLY A 122 -6.68 14.77 5.13
N PHE A 123 -6.52 15.86 4.36
CA PHE A 123 -7.48 16.95 4.31
C PHE A 123 -8.86 16.50 3.79
N VAL A 124 -8.89 15.71 2.72
CA VAL A 124 -10.15 15.15 2.18
C VAL A 124 -10.83 14.25 3.21
N ASN A 125 -10.08 13.37 3.87
CA ASN A 125 -10.62 12.50 4.93
C ASN A 125 -11.16 13.28 6.11
N TRP A 126 -10.45 14.31 6.55
CA TRP A 126 -10.91 15.19 7.62
C TRP A 126 -12.21 15.90 7.26
N LYS A 127 -12.36 16.35 6.01
CA LYS A 127 -13.61 16.96 5.53
C LYS A 127 -14.78 15.98 5.54
N PHE A 128 -14.59 14.75 5.06
CA PHE A 128 -15.64 13.72 5.09
C PHE A 128 -16.00 13.30 6.52
N TYR A 129 -15.00 13.16 7.38
CA TYR A 129 -15.20 12.89 8.80
C TYR A 129 -15.99 14.01 9.49
N SER A 130 -15.61 15.27 9.25
CA SER A 130 -16.32 16.44 9.76
C SER A 130 -17.77 16.49 9.28
N ALA A 131 -18.04 16.21 8.00
CA ALA A 131 -19.42 16.20 7.48
C ALA A 131 -20.27 15.11 8.12
N THR A 132 -19.68 13.94 8.37
CA THR A 132 -20.35 12.82 9.03
C THR A 132 -20.72 13.17 10.48
N LEU A 133 -19.84 13.88 11.21
CA LEU A 133 -20.13 14.37 12.56
C LEU A 133 -21.28 15.38 12.61
N HIS A 134 -21.52 16.13 11.55
CA HIS A 134 -22.64 17.09 11.48
C HIS A 134 -23.96 16.43 11.01
N GLY A 135 -24.01 15.10 10.91
CA GLY A 135 -25.21 14.36 10.52
C GLY A 135 -25.47 14.33 9.02
N GLU A 136 -24.55 14.79 8.18
CA GLU A 136 -24.69 14.75 6.72
C GLU A 136 -24.33 13.36 6.16
N MET A 137 -25.15 12.35 6.47
CA MET A 137 -24.93 10.96 6.08
C MET A 137 -24.77 10.76 4.56
N HIS A 138 -25.37 11.64 3.74
CA HIS A 138 -25.31 11.54 2.28
C HIS A 138 -23.88 11.63 1.72
N PHE A 139 -22.95 12.32 2.39
CA PHE A 139 -21.58 12.49 1.88
C PHE A 139 -20.67 11.30 2.18
N SER A 140 -20.98 10.48 3.19
CA SER A 140 -20.11 9.36 3.61
C SER A 140 -19.90 8.32 2.50
N GLY A 141 -20.96 8.01 1.74
CA GLY A 141 -20.89 7.05 0.62
C GLY A 141 -20.01 7.50 -0.56
N TRP A 142 -19.73 8.80 -0.71
CA TRP A 142 -18.95 9.35 -1.82
C TRP A 142 -17.43 9.33 -1.60
N GLN A 143 -16.99 9.17 -0.35
CA GLN A 143 -15.57 9.19 0.03
C GLN A 143 -14.66 8.28 -0.83
N PRO A 144 -14.96 6.97 -1.04
CA PRO A 144 -14.07 6.09 -1.80
C PRO A 144 -13.97 6.49 -3.29
N TYR A 145 -15.04 7.05 -3.86
CA TYR A 145 -15.06 7.53 -5.25
C TYR A 145 -14.18 8.76 -5.42
N VAL A 146 -14.33 9.75 -4.52
CA VAL A 146 -13.52 10.98 -4.54
C VAL A 146 -12.04 10.67 -4.35
N GLN A 147 -11.69 9.80 -3.40
CA GLN A 147 -10.30 9.35 -3.21
C GLN A 147 -9.75 8.65 -4.46
N SER A 148 -10.53 7.79 -5.10
CA SER A 148 -10.12 7.07 -6.31
C SER A 148 -9.86 8.02 -7.49
N ILE A 149 -10.74 9.02 -7.67
CA ILE A 149 -10.58 10.06 -8.70
C ILE A 149 -9.32 10.87 -8.42
N LEU A 150 -9.13 11.30 -7.17
CA LEU A 150 -7.98 12.08 -6.74
C LEU A 150 -6.66 11.33 -7.00
N ILE A 151 -6.58 10.05 -6.63
CA ILE A 151 -5.42 9.18 -6.87
C ILE A 151 -5.09 9.11 -8.37
N LYS A 152 -6.10 8.93 -9.23
CA LYS A 152 -5.91 8.85 -10.69
C LYS A 152 -5.40 10.16 -11.27
N VAL A 153 -5.98 11.30 -10.87
CA VAL A 153 -5.56 12.63 -11.33
C VAL A 153 -4.13 12.93 -10.89
N LEU A 154 -3.82 12.74 -9.61
CA LEU A 154 -2.47 12.97 -9.09
C LEU A 154 -1.43 12.06 -9.74
N SER A 155 -1.77 10.79 -9.99
CA SER A 155 -0.89 9.84 -10.70
C SER A 155 -0.62 10.27 -12.15
N PHE A 156 -1.63 10.84 -12.83
CA PHE A 156 -1.47 11.36 -14.18
C PHE A 156 -0.53 12.57 -14.21
N ILE A 157 -0.70 13.50 -13.27
CA ILE A 157 0.16 14.69 -13.11
C ILE A 157 1.60 14.25 -12.81
N TRP A 158 1.79 13.32 -11.85
CA TRP A 158 3.11 12.82 -11.50
C TRP A 158 3.85 12.19 -12.67
N ARG A 159 3.16 11.44 -13.53
CA ARG A 159 3.78 10.84 -14.72
C ARG A 159 4.46 11.88 -15.61
N LYS A 160 3.85 13.06 -15.77
CA LYS A 160 4.42 14.16 -16.55
C LYS A 160 5.61 14.78 -15.81
N ILE A 161 5.45 15.07 -14.52
CA ILE A 161 6.52 15.64 -13.68
C ILE A 161 7.75 14.73 -13.66
N ALA A 162 7.57 13.44 -13.39
CA ALA A 162 8.64 12.44 -13.31
C ALA A 162 9.44 12.34 -14.62
N TYR A 163 8.78 12.43 -15.78
CA TYR A 163 9.46 12.46 -17.07
C TYR A 163 10.42 13.66 -17.18
N TYR A 164 9.95 14.87 -16.86
CA TYR A 164 10.79 16.07 -16.88
C TYR A 164 11.91 16.02 -15.84
N LEU A 165 11.65 15.49 -14.65
CA LEU A 165 12.68 15.32 -13.61
C LEU A 165 13.80 14.38 -14.07
N VAL A 166 13.45 13.27 -14.72
CA VAL A 166 14.44 12.30 -15.23
C VAL A 166 15.23 12.87 -16.40
N LEU A 167 14.61 13.72 -17.24
CA LEU A 167 15.32 14.44 -18.30
C LEU A 167 16.43 15.35 -17.72
N LEU A 168 16.19 15.97 -16.57
CA LEU A 168 17.20 16.81 -15.88
C LEU A 168 18.40 16.00 -15.35
N GLN A 169 18.26 14.68 -15.16
CA GLN A 169 19.33 13.83 -14.64
C GLN A 169 20.42 13.47 -15.66
N ASN A 170 20.26 13.86 -16.93
CA ASN A 170 21.27 13.71 -17.99
C ASN A 170 21.80 12.26 -18.12
N HIS A 171 20.90 11.31 -18.38
CA HIS A 171 21.29 9.90 -18.57
C HIS A 171 22.00 9.68 -19.91
N ARG A 172 23.02 8.80 -19.91
CA ARG A 172 23.79 8.48 -21.12
C ARG A 172 23.03 7.59 -22.11
N THR A 173 22.33 6.56 -21.65
CA THR A 173 21.67 5.55 -22.51
C THR A 173 20.17 5.51 -22.27
N GLN A 174 19.39 5.05 -23.26
CA GLN A 174 17.92 4.98 -23.15
C GLN A 174 17.49 4.00 -22.06
N THR A 175 18.19 2.88 -21.88
CA THR A 175 17.96 1.94 -20.77
C THR A 175 18.10 2.62 -19.40
N ARG A 176 19.16 3.41 -19.18
CA ARG A 176 19.36 4.12 -17.90
C ARG A 176 18.28 5.19 -17.67
N PHE A 177 17.90 5.91 -18.71
CA PHE A 177 16.79 6.86 -18.66
C PHE A 177 15.49 6.17 -18.27
N ASN A 178 15.14 5.07 -18.95
CA ASN A 178 13.94 4.29 -18.70
C ASN A 178 13.94 3.68 -17.29
N ASN A 179 15.08 3.13 -16.83
CA ASN A 179 15.20 2.56 -15.49
C ASN A 179 15.00 3.62 -14.40
N SER A 180 15.57 4.82 -14.55
CA SER A 180 15.34 5.92 -13.61
C SER A 180 13.89 6.40 -13.63
N LEU A 181 13.27 6.48 -14.81
CA LEU A 181 11.86 6.81 -14.96
C LEU A 181 10.95 5.76 -14.31
N ILE A 182 11.21 4.48 -14.54
CA ILE A 182 10.48 3.37 -13.93
C ILE A 182 10.63 3.42 -12.41
N PHE A 183 11.83 3.67 -11.90
CA PHE A 183 12.06 3.80 -10.46
C PHE A 183 11.24 4.95 -9.84
N ASN A 184 11.32 6.15 -10.41
CA ASN A 184 10.56 7.31 -9.90
C ASN A 184 9.02 7.12 -10.01
N LEU A 185 8.55 6.48 -11.08
CA LEU A 185 7.13 6.19 -11.26
C LEU A 185 6.65 5.09 -10.30
N SER A 186 7.44 4.03 -10.14
CA SER A 186 7.08 2.88 -9.28
C SER A 186 7.11 3.26 -7.81
N MET A 187 8.08 4.07 -7.35
CA MET A 187 8.16 4.53 -5.96
C MET A 187 6.89 5.26 -5.53
N VAL A 188 6.42 6.22 -6.33
CA VAL A 188 5.18 6.95 -6.03
C VAL A 188 3.95 6.05 -6.11
N LYS A 189 3.84 5.21 -7.15
CA LYS A 189 2.71 4.29 -7.27
C LYS A 189 2.64 3.29 -6.11
N LEU A 190 3.78 2.76 -5.69
CA LEU A 190 3.88 1.84 -4.56
C LEU A 190 3.47 2.55 -3.27
N PHE A 191 3.96 3.77 -3.05
CA PHE A 191 3.54 4.57 -1.89
C PHE A 191 2.02 4.80 -1.88
N VAL A 192 1.46 5.29 -3.00
CA VAL A 192 0.02 5.56 -3.12
C VAL A 192 -0.82 4.30 -2.94
N ALA A 193 -0.38 3.16 -3.46
CA ALA A 193 -1.07 1.88 -3.31
C ALA A 193 -1.01 1.33 -1.88
N LEU A 194 0.11 1.54 -1.17
CA LEU A 194 0.30 1.05 0.19
C LEU A 194 -0.23 2.00 1.26
N TRP A 195 -0.40 3.29 0.94
CA TRP A 195 -0.82 4.32 1.89
C TRP A 195 -2.12 4.00 2.64
N PRO A 196 -3.21 3.53 1.99
CA PRO A 196 -4.43 3.17 2.71
C PRO A 196 -4.22 2.05 3.74
N PHE A 197 -3.40 1.05 3.41
CA PHE A 197 -3.08 -0.04 4.33
C PHE A 197 -2.23 0.45 5.51
N PHE A 198 -1.24 1.30 5.24
CA PHE A 198 -0.43 1.92 6.29
C PHE A 198 -1.28 2.79 7.22
N TYR A 199 -2.19 3.60 6.65
CA TYR A 199 -3.14 4.40 7.42
C TYR A 199 -4.02 3.51 8.29
N MET A 200 -4.67 2.49 7.72
CA MET A 200 -5.58 1.61 8.47
C MET A 200 -4.87 0.78 9.55
N ALA A 201 -3.70 0.23 9.24
CA ALA A 201 -2.99 -0.70 10.14
C ALA A 201 -2.25 0.02 11.27
N ILE A 202 -1.70 1.21 11.01
CA ILE A 202 -0.83 1.90 11.96
C ILE A 202 -1.49 3.20 12.39
N LEU A 203 -1.73 4.13 11.45
CA LEU A 203 -2.06 5.52 11.79
C LEU A 203 -3.44 5.67 12.43
N LYS A 204 -4.43 4.90 11.97
CA LYS A 204 -5.82 4.93 12.44
C LYS A 204 -5.91 4.73 13.95
N SER A 205 -5.11 3.80 14.50
CA SER A 205 -5.05 3.53 15.94
C SER A 205 -4.57 4.72 16.79
N TYR A 206 -3.77 5.62 16.20
CA TYR A 206 -3.28 6.82 16.86
C TYR A 206 -4.21 8.02 16.66
N THR A 207 -4.88 8.10 15.51
CA THR A 207 -5.71 9.26 15.14
C THR A 207 -7.16 9.14 15.64
N GLU A 208 -7.72 7.93 15.67
CA GLU A 208 -9.08 7.66 16.15
C GLU A 208 -9.04 7.12 17.58
N ARG A 209 -8.41 7.85 18.50
CA ARG A 209 -8.60 7.55 19.92
C ARG A 209 -10.04 7.89 20.26
N THR A 210 -10.87 6.88 20.52
CA THR A 210 -12.16 7.02 21.20
C THR A 210 -11.87 7.45 22.64
N CYS A 211 -11.51 8.72 22.81
CA CYS A 211 -11.52 9.36 24.11
C CYS A 211 -12.98 9.71 24.40
N ASP A 212 -13.61 8.96 25.29
CA ASP A 212 -14.80 9.42 26.02
C ASP A 212 -14.41 9.61 27.49
N ASP A 213 -15.21 10.41 28.20
CA ASP A 213 -14.91 10.84 29.57
C ASP A 213 -14.87 9.66 30.57
N SER A 214 -15.47 8.52 30.21
CA SER A 214 -15.46 7.29 30.99
C SER A 214 -15.12 6.04 30.15
N LEU A 215 -14.52 5.04 30.81
CA LEU A 215 -14.25 3.73 30.19
C LEU A 215 -15.54 3.05 29.71
N SER A 216 -16.65 3.25 30.42
CA SER A 216 -17.96 2.70 30.07
C SER A 216 -18.47 3.30 28.76
N ASP A 217 -18.39 4.62 28.60
CA ASP A 217 -18.88 5.29 27.39
C ASP A 217 -18.04 4.92 26.16
N ALA A 218 -16.70 4.84 26.33
CA ALA A 218 -15.80 4.36 25.28
C ALA A 218 -16.12 2.91 24.89
N ALA A 219 -16.38 2.03 25.86
CA ALA A 219 -16.75 0.64 25.61
C ALA A 219 -18.09 0.53 24.88
N HIS A 220 -19.11 1.27 25.31
CA HIS A 220 -20.42 1.28 24.66
C HIS A 220 -20.34 1.78 23.22
N LYS A 221 -19.55 2.82 22.96
CA LYS A 221 -19.36 3.36 21.60
C LYS A 221 -18.62 2.39 20.67
N ILE A 222 -17.67 1.62 21.20
CA ILE A 222 -16.93 0.60 20.44
C ILE A 222 -17.82 -0.62 20.17
N TYR A 223 -18.54 -1.10 21.19
CA TYR A 223 -19.31 -2.35 21.12
C TYR A 223 -20.74 -2.17 20.60
N ALA A 224 -21.28 -0.94 20.53
CA ALA A 224 -22.61 -0.66 19.98
C ALA A 224 -22.82 -1.23 18.56
N HIS A 225 -21.75 -1.34 17.77
CA HIS A 225 -21.83 -1.81 16.38
C HIS A 225 -21.46 -3.29 16.20
N ILE A 226 -20.78 -3.91 17.17
CA ILE A 226 -20.19 -5.25 17.06
C ILE A 226 -20.89 -6.26 17.98
N GLY A 227 -21.62 -5.78 19.00
CA GLY A 227 -22.13 -6.58 20.09
C GLY A 227 -21.06 -6.84 21.16
N TRP A 228 -21.48 -7.13 22.38
CA TRP A 228 -20.57 -7.44 23.47
C TRP A 228 -19.90 -8.81 23.26
N PRO A 229 -18.61 -8.97 23.59
CA PRO A 229 -17.94 -10.25 23.52
C PRO A 229 -18.58 -11.24 24.51
N SER A 230 -18.59 -12.52 24.13
CA SER A 230 -19.17 -13.58 24.96
C SER A 230 -18.46 -13.70 26.31
N GLY A 231 -19.25 -13.76 27.39
CA GLY A 231 -18.76 -13.91 28.77
C GLY A 231 -18.83 -12.64 29.63
N ILE A 232 -19.38 -11.53 29.13
CA ILE A 232 -19.75 -10.38 29.94
C ILE A 232 -21.26 -10.45 30.20
N GLU A 233 -21.66 -10.70 31.45
CA GLU A 233 -23.07 -10.72 31.81
C GLU A 233 -23.65 -9.30 31.77
N GLU A 234 -24.91 -9.18 31.32
CA GLU A 234 -25.61 -7.89 31.14
C GLU A 234 -25.66 -7.04 32.42
N GLY A 235 -25.52 -7.67 33.59
CA GLY A 235 -25.47 -6.99 34.90
C GLY A 235 -24.13 -6.36 35.27
N ASP A 236 -23.03 -6.77 34.65
CA ASP A 236 -21.68 -6.26 34.94
C ASP A 236 -21.33 -5.03 34.10
N ILE A 237 -22.07 -4.79 33.02
CA ILE A 237 -21.94 -3.60 32.18
C ILE A 237 -22.81 -2.52 32.80
N GLY A 238 -22.21 -1.67 33.64
CA GLY A 238 -22.90 -0.51 34.18
C GLY A 238 -23.56 0.28 33.05
N THR A 239 -24.85 0.60 33.21
CA THR A 239 -25.61 1.44 32.27
C THR A 239 -24.78 2.68 31.90
N PRO A 240 -24.69 3.05 30.61
CA PRO A 240 -23.92 4.21 30.19
C PRO A 240 -24.35 5.44 30.99
N ALA A 241 -23.39 6.28 31.38
CA ALA A 241 -23.68 7.48 32.15
C ALA A 241 -24.44 8.47 31.25
N GLY A 242 -25.77 8.51 31.36
CA GLY A 242 -26.65 9.40 30.61
C GLY A 242 -27.48 8.78 29.49
N SER A 243 -27.49 7.44 29.31
CA SER A 243 -28.36 6.80 28.33
C SER A 243 -29.79 6.58 28.88
N HIS A 244 -30.78 7.24 28.26
CA HIS A 244 -32.20 6.87 28.39
C HIS A 244 -32.64 5.82 27.34
N GLU A 245 -31.71 5.35 26.50
CA GLU A 245 -32.02 4.50 25.34
C GLU A 245 -31.63 3.03 25.61
N TYR A 246 -32.64 2.18 25.60
CA TYR A 246 -32.53 0.72 25.65
C TYR A 246 -32.00 0.23 24.31
N ILE A 247 -30.84 -0.42 24.28
CA ILE A 247 -30.34 -1.07 23.06
C ILE A 247 -31.05 -2.43 22.95
N PRO A 248 -31.91 -2.66 21.93
CA PRO A 248 -32.55 -3.96 21.77
C PRO A 248 -31.52 -5.02 21.36
N VAL A 249 -31.62 -6.18 22.00
CA VAL A 249 -30.80 -7.37 21.73
C VAL A 249 -31.02 -7.82 20.29
N SER A 250 -29.95 -7.99 19.51
CA SER A 250 -30.02 -8.73 18.25
C SER A 250 -29.95 -10.23 18.57
N GLU A 251 -31.03 -10.96 18.29
CA GLU A 251 -31.02 -12.43 18.23
C GLU A 251 -30.08 -12.97 17.14
#